data_AF-A0A8J3X4A7-F1
#
_entry.id   AF-A0A8J3X4A7-F1
#
_cell.length_a   1.000
_cell.length_b   1.000
_cell.length_c   1.000
_cell.angle_alpha   90.00
_cell.angle_beta   90.00
_cell.angle_gamma   90.00
#
_symmetry.space_group_name_H-M   'P 1'
#
loop_
_entity.id
_entity.type
_entity.pdbx_description
1 polymer ?
#
loop_
_entity_poly.entity_id
_entity_poly.type
_entity_poly.pdbx_seq_one_letter_code
_entity_poly.pdbx_strand_id
1 'polypeptide(L)'
;MSTEAADRDAYVDAFLRLARDAVAGDLATWDGALETLEVDYETAGGAHAVALVRFRGRSYRYRRRIWPPDHPAALKAAIYATALLEDLLTRPPTAASDPGTAVTTI
;
A
#
# COMPACT_ATOMS: atom_id res chain seq x y z
N MET A 1 -7.71 20.70 16.13
CA MET A 1 -7.38 19.32 15.67
C MET A 1 -7.31 18.43 16.89
N SER A 2 -8.01 17.30 16.90
CA SER A 2 -7.95 16.34 18.01
C SER A 2 -6.60 15.61 18.03
N THR A 3 -6.06 15.32 19.21
CA THR A 3 -4.76 14.63 19.39
C THR A 3 -4.69 13.32 18.60
N GLU A 4 -5.77 12.55 18.55
CA GLU A 4 -5.87 11.30 17.79
C GLU A 4 -5.64 11.48 16.27
N ALA A 5 -6.11 12.59 15.69
CA ALA A 5 -5.89 12.86 14.28
C ALA A 5 -4.41 13.18 14.00
N ALA A 6 -3.77 13.95 14.88
CA ALA A 6 -2.34 14.26 14.79
C ALA A 6 -1.48 13.00 14.98
N ASP A 7 -1.83 12.13 15.93
CA ASP A 7 -1.15 10.86 16.17
C ASP A 7 -1.29 9.92 14.96
N ARG A 8 -2.48 9.88 14.36
CA ARG A 8 -2.71 9.12 13.12
C ARG A 8 -1.85 9.63 11.99
N ASP A 9 -1.83 10.94 11.75
CA ASP A 9 -1.10 11.51 10.63
C ASP A 9 0.42 11.29 10.80
N ALA A 10 0.95 11.49 12.01
CA ALA A 10 2.35 11.19 12.31
C ALA A 10 2.70 9.70 12.14
N TYR A 11 1.80 8.80 12.55
CA TYR A 11 1.95 7.37 12.35
C TYR A 11 1.94 6.99 10.87
N VAL A 12 0.98 7.54 10.11
CA VAL A 12 0.80 7.28 8.67
C VAL A 12 2.00 7.77 7.88
N ASP A 13 2.52 8.96 8.18
CA ASP A 13 3.72 9.51 7.52
C ASP A 13 4.95 8.64 7.77
N ALA A 14 5.14 8.21 9.03
CA ALA A 14 6.22 7.30 9.38
C ALA A 14 6.10 5.95 8.66
N PHE A 15 4.88 5.39 8.61
CA PHE A 15 4.59 4.16 7.88
C PHE A 15 4.90 4.30 6.39
N LEU A 16 4.41 5.36 5.73
CA LEU A 16 4.57 5.55 4.29
C LEU A 16 6.03 5.63 3.87
N ARG A 17 6.84 6.39 4.62
CA ARG A 17 8.28 6.49 4.34
C ARG A 17 8.95 5.13 4.39
N LEU A 18 8.72 4.37 5.46
CA LEU A 18 9.35 3.06 5.67
C LEU A 18 8.83 2.00 4.69
N ALA A 19 7.53 2.03 4.38
CA ALA A 19 6.91 1.08 3.47
C ALA A 19 7.34 1.32 2.02
N ARG A 20 7.56 2.58 1.59
CA ARG A 20 8.11 2.86 0.24
C ARG A 20 9.46 2.20 0.04
N ASP A 21 10.37 2.39 1.00
CA ASP A 21 11.72 1.82 0.92
C ASP A 21 11.69 0.29 0.93
N ALA A 22 10.91 -0.30 1.83
CA ALA A 22 10.79 -1.75 1.95
C ALA A 22 10.17 -2.39 0.68
N VAL A 23 9.04 -1.86 0.20
CA VAL A 23 8.35 -2.38 -0.99
C VAL A 23 9.22 -2.22 -2.24
N ALA A 24 9.86 -1.06 -2.43
CA ALA A 24 10.73 -0.85 -3.58
C ALA A 24 11.93 -1.81 -3.58
N GLY A 25 12.57 -2.02 -2.42
CA GLY A 25 13.70 -2.94 -2.27
C GLY A 25 13.30 -4.39 -2.53
N ASP A 26 12.19 -4.84 -1.97
CA ASP A 26 11.68 -6.19 -2.17
C ASP A 26 11.33 -6.43 -3.64
N LEU A 27 10.59 -5.51 -4.28
CA LEU A 27 10.18 -5.64 -5.69
C LEU A 27 11.37 -5.66 -6.66
N ALA A 28 12.41 -4.86 -6.41
CA ALA A 28 13.59 -4.81 -7.28
C ALA A 28 14.29 -6.17 -7.41
N THR A 29 14.22 -7.00 -6.36
CA THR A 29 14.77 -8.37 -6.37
C THR A 29 14.04 -9.30 -7.36
N TRP A 30 12.82 -8.93 -7.76
CA TRP A 30 11.94 -9.73 -8.61
C TRP A 30 11.59 -9.06 -9.94
N ASP A 31 12.40 -8.09 -10.39
CA ASP A 31 12.14 -7.26 -11.58
C ASP A 31 10.75 -6.57 -11.52
N GLY A 32 10.35 -6.21 -10.31
CA GLY A 32 9.17 -5.41 -10.02
C GLY A 32 9.51 -3.96 -9.72
N ALA A 33 8.50 -3.09 -9.73
CA ALA A 33 8.63 -1.69 -9.38
C ALA A 33 7.41 -1.20 -8.61
N LEU A 34 7.65 -0.37 -7.60
CA LEU A 34 6.60 0.42 -6.95
C LEU A 34 6.26 1.63 -7.83
N GLU A 35 5.01 1.76 -8.23
CA GLU A 35 4.53 2.91 -9.02
C GLU A 35 4.03 4.01 -8.08
N THR A 36 3.12 3.67 -7.17
CA THR A 36 2.60 4.61 -6.16
C THR A 36 2.39 3.92 -4.82
N LEU A 37 2.50 4.69 -3.73
CA LEU A 37 2.06 4.30 -2.40
C LEU A 37 1.35 5.49 -1.76
N GLU A 38 0.06 5.34 -1.55
CA GLU A 38 -0.87 6.39 -1.09
C GLU A 38 -1.72 5.88 0.09
N VAL A 39 -2.49 6.80 0.69
CA VAL A 39 -3.35 6.49 1.83
C VAL A 39 -4.78 6.90 1.53
N ASP A 40 -5.68 5.94 1.67
CA ASP A 40 -7.12 6.16 1.68
C ASP A 40 -7.57 6.35 3.13
N TYR A 41 -8.00 7.57 3.48
CA TYR A 41 -8.62 7.86 4.77
C TYR A 41 -10.11 7.55 4.72
N GLU A 42 -10.60 6.79 5.71
CA GLU A 42 -12.02 6.47 5.84
C GLU A 42 -12.72 7.50 6.71
N THR A 43 -13.97 7.82 6.37
CA THR A 43 -14.82 8.76 7.12
C THR A 43 -14.97 8.37 8.59
N ALA A 44 -14.92 7.06 8.90
CA ALA A 44 -15.00 6.51 10.25
C ALA A 44 -13.67 6.57 11.04
N GLY A 45 -12.66 7.30 10.53
CA GLY A 45 -11.39 7.51 11.21
C GLY A 45 -10.30 6.46 10.90
N GLY A 46 -10.61 5.42 10.13
CA GLY A 46 -9.66 4.43 9.63
C GLY A 46 -8.73 4.98 8.53
N ALA A 47 -7.63 4.27 8.27
CA ALA A 47 -6.74 4.57 7.15
C ALA A 47 -6.21 3.27 6.53
N HIS A 48 -6.10 3.26 5.20
CA HIS A 48 -5.58 2.15 4.42
C HIS A 48 -4.43 2.61 3.53
N ALA A 49 -3.35 1.84 3.50
CA ALA A 49 -2.29 2.04 2.53
C ALA A 49 -2.61 1.30 1.23
N VAL A 50 -2.48 1.99 0.11
CA VAL A 50 -2.70 1.48 -1.24
C VAL A 50 -1.41 1.58 -2.04
N ALA A 51 -0.91 0.43 -2.48
CA ALA A 51 0.22 0.34 -3.39
C ALA A 51 -0.26 -0.01 -4.81
N LEU A 52 0.23 0.72 -5.80
CA LEU A 52 0.23 0.29 -7.19
C LEU A 52 1.64 -0.17 -7.54
N VAL A 53 1.75 -1.40 -8.05
CA VAL A 53 3.04 -2.02 -8.34
C VAL A 53 3.01 -2.67 -9.72
N ARG A 54 4.12 -2.59 -10.43
CA ARG A 54 4.37 -3.36 -11.64
C ARG A 54 5.17 -4.60 -11.26
N PHE A 55 4.66 -5.78 -11.59
CA PHE A 55 5.31 -7.04 -11.27
C PHE A 55 5.16 -8.00 -12.45
N ARG A 56 6.27 -8.54 -12.97
CA ARG A 56 6.27 -9.47 -14.13
C ARG A 56 5.43 -8.99 -15.32
N GLY A 57 5.54 -7.69 -15.64
CA GLY A 57 4.87 -7.06 -16.77
C GLY A 57 3.38 -6.73 -16.57
N ARG A 58 2.86 -6.83 -15.35
CA ARG A 58 1.45 -6.51 -15.02
C ARG A 58 1.38 -5.53 -13.86
N SER A 59 0.33 -4.71 -13.83
CA SER A 59 0.06 -3.80 -12.72
C SER A 59 -0.88 -4.47 -11.71
N TYR A 60 -0.59 -4.30 -10.43
CA TYR A 60 -1.35 -4.83 -9.30
C TYR A 60 -1.66 -3.72 -8.31
N ARG A 61 -2.89 -3.72 -7.79
CA ARG A 61 -3.31 -2.85 -6.69
C ARG A 61 -3.41 -3.65 -5.40
N TYR A 62 -2.67 -3.26 -4.39
CA TYR A 62 -2.69 -3.86 -3.06
C TYR A 62 -3.19 -2.84 -2.03
N ARG A 63 -4.20 -3.21 -1.24
CA ARG A 63 -4.81 -2.35 -0.21
C ARG A 63 -4.81 -3.07 1.13
N ARG A 64 -4.33 -2.40 2.19
CA ARG A 64 -4.35 -2.94 3.56
C ARG A 64 -4.61 -1.87 4.59
N ARG A 65 -5.38 -2.21 5.63
CA ARG A 65 -5.64 -1.33 6.77
C ARG A 65 -4.36 -1.09 7.57
N ILE A 66 -4.08 0.17 7.91
CA ILE A 66 -2.92 0.59 8.70
C ILE A 66 -3.30 1.35 9.97
N TRP A 67 -4.54 1.85 10.07
CA TRP A 67 -5.06 2.53 11.26
C TRP A 67 -6.45 1.98 11.69
N PRO A 68 -6.72 1.79 13.00
CA PRO A 68 -5.88 2.09 14.16
C PRO A 68 -4.62 1.22 14.19
N PRO A 69 -3.54 1.68 14.86
CA PRO A 69 -2.27 0.99 14.83
C PRO A 69 -2.33 -0.19 15.79
N ASP A 70 -2.06 -1.38 15.28
CA ASP A 70 -1.87 -2.60 16.07
C ASP A 70 -0.38 -2.84 16.41
N HIS A 71 0.52 -2.19 15.68
CA HIS A 71 1.97 -2.28 15.81
C HIS A 71 2.62 -0.91 15.58
N PRO A 72 3.88 -0.71 16.01
CA PRO A 72 4.66 0.45 15.61
C PRO A 72 4.80 0.56 14.08
N ALA A 73 4.88 1.78 13.56
CA ALA A 73 4.86 2.03 12.11
C ALA A 73 5.93 1.26 11.33
N ALA A 74 7.12 1.11 11.91
CA ALA A 74 8.23 0.35 11.31
C ALA A 74 7.90 -1.15 11.15
N LEU A 75 7.34 -1.77 12.18
CA LEU A 75 6.93 -3.17 12.13
C LEU A 75 5.76 -3.35 11.15
N LYS A 76 4.79 -2.42 11.17
CA LYS A 76 3.65 -2.47 10.24
C LYS A 76 4.08 -2.32 8.78
N ALA A 77 5.05 -1.46 8.49
CA ALA A 77 5.62 -1.26 7.16
C ALA A 77 6.31 -2.53 6.64
N ALA A 78 7.13 -3.19 7.47
CA ALA A 78 7.76 -4.46 7.11
C ALA A 78 6.71 -5.55 6.83
N ILE A 79 5.71 -5.71 7.71
CA ILE A 79 4.60 -6.66 7.51
C ILE A 79 3.84 -6.35 6.22
N TYR A 80 3.60 -5.08 5.92
CA TYR A 80 2.91 -4.66 4.70
C TYR A 80 3.69 -5.07 3.45
N ALA A 81 5.00 -4.80 3.42
CA ALA A 81 5.86 -5.15 2.29
C ALA A 81 5.93 -6.67 2.07
N THR A 82 6.17 -7.44 3.13
CA THR A 82 6.20 -8.91 3.07
C THR A 82 4.87 -9.47 2.56
N ALA A 83 3.75 -9.01 3.12
CA ALA A 83 2.44 -9.51 2.71
C ALA A 83 2.05 -9.09 1.28
N LEU A 84 2.49 -7.93 0.81
CA LEU A 84 2.33 -7.52 -0.59
C LEU A 84 3.11 -8.48 -1.50
N LEU A 85 4.37 -8.74 -1.19
CA LEU A 85 5.21 -9.65 -2.00
C LEU A 85 4.66 -11.08 -1.99
N GLU A 86 4.22 -11.58 -0.83
CA GLU A 86 3.53 -12.86 -0.72
C GLU A 86 2.27 -12.93 -1.59
N ASP A 87 1.42 -11.90 -1.57
CA ASP A 87 0.22 -11.85 -2.43
C ASP A 87 0.62 -11.86 -3.91
N LEU A 88 1.65 -11.11 -4.33
CA LEU A 88 2.13 -11.14 -5.72
C LEU A 88 2.68 -12.50 -6.17
N LEU A 89 3.38 -13.22 -5.27
CA LEU A 89 4.00 -14.49 -5.58
C LEU A 89 3.02 -15.68 -5.54
N THR A 90 1.98 -15.58 -4.72
CA THR A 90 1.03 -16.67 -4.48
C THR A 90 -0.31 -16.48 -5.19
N ARG A 91 -0.69 -15.24 -5.50
CA ARG A 91 -1.94 -14.98 -6.21
C ARG A 91 -1.83 -15.53 -7.64
N PRO A 92 -2.73 -16.44 -8.05
CA PRO A 92 -2.77 -16.88 -9.43
C PRO A 92 -3.02 -15.66 -10.32
N PRO A 93 -2.39 -15.57 -11.50
CA PRO A 93 -2.65 -14.49 -12.44
C PRO A 93 -4.12 -14.53 -12.89
N THR A 94 -5.01 -13.88 -12.15
CA THR A 94 -6.40 -13.69 -12.55
C THR A 94 -6.39 -12.83 -13.81
N ALA A 95 -7.07 -13.31 -14.85
CA ALA A 95 -7.24 -12.59 -16.09
C ALA A 95 -7.89 -11.22 -15.81
N ALA A 96 -7.23 -10.16 -16.30
CA ALA A 96 -7.76 -8.81 -16.47
C ALA A 96 -8.53 -8.19 -15.28
N SER A 97 -7.85 -7.35 -14.51
CA SER A 97 -8.52 -6.09 -14.17
C SER A 97 -8.52 -5.26 -15.45
N ASP A 98 -9.73 -5.04 -15.96
CA ASP A 98 -10.10 -4.32 -17.17
C ASP A 98 -9.29 -3.02 -17.38
N PRO A 99 -8.61 -2.81 -18.52
CA PRO A 99 -8.05 -1.51 -18.86
C PRO A 99 -9.16 -0.59 -19.38
N GLY A 100 -9.96 0.00 -18.47
CA GLY A 100 -11.10 0.79 -18.95
C GLY A 100 -12.01 1.42 -17.91
N THR A 101 -11.50 2.28 -17.03
CA THR A 101 -12.33 3.39 -16.50
C THR A 101 -11.49 4.66 -16.44
N ALA A 102 -11.49 5.40 -17.54
CA ALA A 102 -11.26 6.83 -17.49
C ALA A 102 -12.36 7.44 -16.62
N VAL A 103 -11.99 7.99 -15.46
CA VAL A 103 -12.89 8.82 -14.68
C VAL A 103 -12.97 10.17 -15.40
N THR A 104 -14.01 10.35 -16.19
CA THR A 104 -14.43 11.64 -16.70
C THR A 104 -14.97 12.47 -15.54
N THR A 105 -14.35 13.63 -15.33
CA THR A 105 -14.84 14.73 -14.50
C THR A 105 -16.23 15.17 -14.96
N ILE A 106 -17.14 15.35 -14.01
CA ILE A 106 -18.22 16.36 -14.05
C ILE A 106 -18.25 17.09 -12.72
#